data_AF-A0A1C5FPD5-F1
#
_entry.id   AF-A0A1C5FPD5-F1
#
_cell.length_a   1.000
_cell.length_b   1.000
_cell.length_c   1.000
_cell.angle_alpha   90.00
_cell.angle_beta   90.00
_cell.angle_gamma   90.00
#
_symmetry.space_group_name_H-M   'P 1'
#
loop_
_entity.id
_entity.type
_entity.pdbx_description
1 polymer ?
#
loop_
_entity_poly.entity_id
_entity_poly.type
_entity_poly.pdbx_seq_one_letter_code
_entity_poly.pdbx_strand_id
1 'polypeptide(L)'
;ARNGGRLPKTSALFSRVTKNLDRVDAAKNHYAYPRPYVRLGFVGDGGDIYESQDGSYGSLATSGSYPSGHTYDGYEAGTVLATLLPELAPSILARTSEYGNNRIVLGFHYPLDVMGGRIAGQATVAHRWADPDFAKLLTQAHGEMENVLLAQCEKEGYGDTLAACEGDSYAGLSTAQHVDLYTRRLDYGFSRVGKSGQPLRTPSDAAALLITAFPDLTTAQRTQILEQTATDSGSPLDLTGDGGASWERINLAAAMSAHVVVNADGSVTVTNYSDATEASVADAEAITVGGVAIDGFDPAVSTYVVDWPKNKKIPAVSAVPARSGARVKVTDGSSVLSSTGSRFTTRTIRVTSANGSVTRTYTVGFQLTDRDDRPVGALGTR
;
A
#
# COMPACT_ATOMS: atom_id res chain seq x y z
N ALA A 1 20.48 21.19 18.62
CA ALA A 1 19.22 21.86 19.02
C ALA A 1 18.54 21.19 20.23
N ARG A 2 18.10 19.92 20.12
CA ARG A 2 17.36 19.20 21.18
C ARG A 2 18.08 19.18 22.55
N ASN A 3 19.33 18.73 22.59
CA ASN A 3 20.12 18.69 23.84
C ASN A 3 20.41 20.08 24.43
N GLY A 4 20.29 21.14 23.62
CA GLY A 4 20.42 22.52 24.05
C GLY A 4 19.09 23.18 24.45
N GLY A 5 18.01 22.40 24.62
CA GLY A 5 16.72 22.92 25.08
C GLY A 5 15.93 23.75 24.06
N ARG A 6 16.36 23.77 22.78
CA ARG A 6 15.70 24.56 21.72
C ARG A 6 14.48 23.89 21.10
N LEU A 7 14.20 22.63 21.45
CA LEU A 7 13.09 21.84 20.92
C LEU A 7 12.20 21.23 22.03
N PRO A 8 11.65 22.03 22.96
CA PRO A 8 10.84 21.51 24.06
C PRO A 8 9.53 20.85 23.61
N LYS A 9 8.86 21.35 22.55
CA LYS A 9 7.63 20.75 22.02
C LYS A 9 7.92 19.43 21.32
N THR A 10 8.95 19.39 20.47
CA THR A 10 9.39 18.12 19.86
C THR A 10 9.81 17.11 20.94
N SER A 11 10.53 17.55 21.97
CA SER A 11 10.93 16.64 23.07
C SER A 11 9.73 16.10 23.85
N ALA A 12 8.73 16.95 24.12
CA ALA A 12 7.48 16.54 24.74
C ALA A 12 6.74 15.50 23.90
N LEU A 13 6.69 15.70 22.57
CA LEU A 13 6.06 14.81 21.62
C LEU A 13 6.70 13.40 21.66
N PHE A 14 8.02 13.29 21.47
CA PHE A 14 8.74 12.01 21.54
C PHE A 14 8.59 11.30 22.89
N SER A 15 8.49 12.06 24.00
CA SER A 15 8.31 11.46 25.33
C SER A 15 6.91 10.89 25.58
N ARG A 16 5.92 11.27 24.77
CA ARG A 16 4.50 10.97 25.01
C ARG A 16 3.90 10.02 23.97
N VAL A 17 4.42 10.02 22.74
CA VAL A 17 3.84 9.29 21.61
C VAL A 17 3.64 7.79 21.89
N THR A 18 4.63 7.12 22.50
CA THR A 18 4.52 5.69 22.88
C THR A 18 4.10 5.47 24.34
N LYS A 19 3.78 6.51 25.11
CA LYS A 19 3.56 6.38 26.56
C LYS A 19 2.27 5.60 26.83
N ASN A 20 2.35 4.61 27.73
CA ASN A 20 1.25 3.73 28.13
C ASN A 20 0.65 2.89 26.99
N LEU A 21 1.42 2.60 25.94
CA LEU A 21 1.01 1.72 24.85
C LEU A 21 1.83 0.43 24.90
N ASP A 22 1.18 -0.71 24.65
CA ASP A 22 1.90 -1.89 24.20
C ASP A 22 2.42 -1.61 22.78
N ARG A 23 3.73 -1.74 22.60
CA ARG A 23 4.36 -1.45 21.30
C ARG A 23 4.27 -2.66 20.40
N VAL A 24 4.78 -3.78 20.90
CA VAL A 24 4.97 -5.03 20.15
C VAL A 24 4.93 -6.26 21.05
N ASP A 25 4.84 -6.10 22.37
CA ASP A 25 5.13 -7.18 23.31
C ASP A 25 4.00 -8.22 23.36
N ALA A 26 2.73 -7.80 23.27
CA ALA A 26 1.62 -8.74 23.21
C ALA A 26 1.72 -9.67 22.00
N ALA A 27 2.03 -9.12 20.82
CA ALA A 27 2.21 -9.89 19.59
C ALA A 27 3.45 -10.79 19.68
N LYS A 28 4.58 -10.27 20.18
CA LYS A 28 5.80 -11.07 20.40
C LYS A 28 5.56 -12.27 21.29
N ASN A 29 4.85 -12.08 22.39
CA ASN A 29 4.53 -13.12 23.35
C ASN A 29 3.53 -14.14 22.78
N HIS A 30 2.60 -13.69 21.93
CA HIS A 30 1.63 -14.57 21.29
C HIS A 30 2.27 -15.51 20.26
N TYR A 31 3.07 -14.98 19.32
CA TYR A 31 3.65 -15.78 18.24
C TYR A 31 4.95 -16.49 18.64
N ALA A 32 5.75 -15.88 19.50
CA ALA A 32 6.92 -16.45 20.18
C ALA A 32 7.90 -17.25 19.30
N TYR A 33 8.02 -16.94 18.00
CA TYR A 33 8.89 -17.71 17.11
C TYR A 33 10.33 -17.17 17.06
N PRO A 34 11.33 -18.04 16.82
CA PRO A 34 12.74 -17.67 16.88
C PRO A 34 13.16 -16.77 15.72
N ARG A 35 14.08 -15.85 16.01
CA ARG A 35 14.73 -14.97 15.03
C ARG A 35 15.54 -15.77 14.00
N PRO A 36 15.85 -15.21 12.81
CA PRO A 36 16.58 -15.94 11.77
C PRO A 36 17.92 -16.48 12.26
N TYR A 37 18.75 -15.66 12.91
CA TYR A 37 20.05 -16.10 13.41
C TYR A 37 19.96 -17.21 14.47
N VAL A 38 18.93 -17.19 15.31
CA VAL A 38 18.66 -18.26 16.29
C VAL A 38 18.30 -19.55 15.56
N ARG A 39 17.40 -19.46 14.58
CA ARG A 39 16.97 -20.63 13.79
C ARG A 39 18.10 -21.21 12.93
N LEU A 40 19.02 -20.38 12.46
CA LEU A 40 20.18 -20.80 11.67
C LEU A 40 21.35 -21.32 12.52
N GLY A 41 21.23 -21.29 13.86
CA GLY A 41 22.27 -21.79 14.76
C GLY A 41 23.46 -20.85 14.92
N PHE A 42 23.31 -19.56 14.60
CA PHE A 42 24.34 -18.53 14.83
C PHE A 42 24.34 -18.02 16.28
N VAL A 43 23.99 -18.87 17.24
CA VAL A 43 24.00 -18.57 18.67
C VAL A 43 25.04 -19.47 19.31
N GLY A 44 26.11 -18.89 19.86
CA GLY A 44 27.22 -19.61 20.48
C GLY A 44 28.56 -19.51 19.72
N ASP A 45 29.56 -20.26 20.19
CA ASP A 45 30.92 -20.26 19.64
C ASP A 45 30.94 -20.68 18.15
N GLY A 46 31.30 -19.74 17.27
CA GLY A 46 31.45 -19.96 15.83
C GLY A 46 30.32 -19.41 14.94
N GLY A 47 29.34 -18.68 15.50
CA GLY A 47 28.37 -17.92 14.69
C GLY A 47 28.98 -16.65 14.08
N ASP A 48 28.79 -16.43 12.77
CA ASP A 48 29.28 -15.24 12.04
C ASP A 48 28.48 -13.95 12.36
N ILE A 49 27.37 -14.05 13.09
CA ILE A 49 26.76 -12.86 13.70
C ILE A 49 27.59 -12.56 14.93
N TYR A 50 28.54 -11.64 14.76
CA TYR A 50 29.30 -11.08 15.88
C TYR A 50 28.34 -10.80 17.02
N GLU A 51 28.44 -11.58 18.11
CA GLU A 51 27.93 -11.12 19.39
C GLU A 51 28.42 -9.69 19.53
N SER A 52 27.49 -8.76 19.82
CA SER A 52 27.92 -7.42 20.17
C SER A 52 28.94 -7.58 21.30
N GLN A 53 30.07 -6.88 21.21
CA GLN A 53 31.16 -7.01 22.18
C GLN A 53 30.73 -6.74 23.64
N ASP A 54 29.53 -6.20 23.83
CA ASP A 54 28.89 -5.89 25.11
C ASP A 54 27.85 -6.93 25.60
N GLY A 55 27.61 -8.03 24.86
CA GLY A 55 26.63 -9.06 25.23
C GLY A 55 25.16 -8.64 25.12
N SER A 56 24.86 -7.44 24.59
CA SER A 56 23.50 -6.91 24.47
C SER A 56 22.55 -7.76 23.61
N TYR A 57 23.08 -8.69 22.80
CA TYR A 57 22.27 -9.60 21.99
C TYR A 57 21.82 -10.89 22.70
N GLY A 58 22.34 -11.21 23.89
CA GLY A 58 21.98 -12.44 24.61
C GLY A 58 20.48 -12.52 24.96
N SER A 59 19.88 -11.41 25.36
CA SER A 59 18.44 -11.33 25.68
C SER A 59 17.53 -11.40 24.45
N LEU A 60 18.05 -11.10 23.25
CA LEU A 60 17.27 -11.14 22.02
C LEU A 60 17.04 -12.57 21.53
N ALA A 61 17.92 -13.51 21.86
CA ALA A 61 17.84 -14.90 21.43
C ALA A 61 16.58 -15.61 21.97
N THR A 62 16.09 -15.19 23.13
CA THR A 62 14.90 -15.73 23.79
C THR A 62 13.64 -14.90 23.56
N SER A 63 13.75 -13.79 22.83
CA SER A 63 12.63 -12.90 22.50
C SER A 63 12.05 -13.22 21.12
N GLY A 64 10.71 -13.27 21.02
CA GLY A 64 10.00 -13.53 19.76
C GLY A 64 10.37 -12.53 18.64
N SER A 65 10.43 -13.01 17.40
CA SER A 65 10.84 -12.17 16.26
C SER A 65 9.75 -11.19 15.82
N TYR A 66 8.49 -11.65 15.69
CA TYR A 66 7.40 -10.83 15.16
C TYR A 66 6.62 -10.05 16.22
N PRO A 67 6.28 -8.78 15.97
CA PRO A 67 6.89 -7.91 14.97
C PRO A 67 8.25 -7.39 15.46
N SER A 68 9.03 -6.76 14.59
CA SER A 68 10.32 -6.19 14.96
C SER A 68 10.15 -4.91 15.81
N GLY A 69 10.54 -4.97 17.09
CA GLY A 69 10.52 -3.81 17.99
C GLY A 69 11.48 -2.69 17.58
N HIS A 70 12.69 -3.03 17.10
CA HIS A 70 13.61 -2.02 16.55
C HIS A 70 13.02 -1.33 15.31
N THR A 71 12.34 -2.10 14.45
CA THR A 71 11.67 -1.50 13.29
C THR A 71 10.53 -0.60 13.74
N TYR A 72 9.73 -1.03 14.72
CA TYR A 72 8.70 -0.21 15.34
C TYR A 72 9.26 1.13 15.83
N ASP A 73 10.31 1.13 16.67
CA ASP A 73 10.88 2.37 17.21
C ASP A 73 11.46 3.26 16.10
N GLY A 74 12.09 2.66 15.09
CA GLY A 74 12.61 3.39 13.93
C GLY A 74 11.52 4.03 13.07
N TYR A 75 10.41 3.32 12.84
CA TYR A 75 9.26 3.85 12.10
C TYR A 75 8.43 4.83 12.90
N GLU A 76 8.30 4.66 14.21
CA GLU A 76 7.70 5.67 15.09
C GLU A 76 8.46 6.98 14.98
N ALA A 77 9.77 6.97 15.26
CA ALA A 77 10.58 8.18 15.23
C ALA A 77 10.66 8.79 13.82
N GLY A 78 10.80 7.95 12.80
CA GLY A 78 10.81 8.37 11.41
C GLY A 78 9.51 9.03 10.95
N THR A 79 8.37 8.44 11.33
CA THR A 79 7.05 8.96 10.98
C THR A 79 6.79 10.27 11.72
N VAL A 80 7.17 10.38 13.01
CA VAL A 80 7.13 11.64 13.74
C VAL A 80 7.93 12.71 12.99
N LEU A 81 9.18 12.45 12.62
CA LEU A 81 10.01 13.41 11.91
C LEU A 81 9.44 13.79 10.53
N ALA A 82 8.93 12.82 9.77
CA ALA A 82 8.27 13.06 8.50
C ALA A 82 7.01 13.93 8.64
N THR A 83 6.25 13.77 9.73
CA THR A 83 5.13 14.66 10.03
C THR A 83 5.56 16.04 10.55
N LEU A 84 6.74 16.17 11.15
CA LEU A 84 7.26 17.46 11.59
C LEU A 84 7.91 18.27 10.46
N LEU A 85 8.36 17.60 9.39
CA LEU A 85 9.09 18.18 8.27
C LEU A 85 8.60 17.55 6.95
N PRO A 86 7.33 17.81 6.55
CA PRO A 86 6.72 17.15 5.39
C PRO A 86 7.49 17.37 4.08
N GLU A 87 8.20 18.49 3.94
CA GLU A 87 9.06 18.82 2.79
C GLU A 87 10.18 17.79 2.62
N LEU A 88 10.68 17.22 3.73
CA LEU A 88 11.77 16.24 3.78
C LEU A 88 11.25 14.81 3.96
N ALA A 89 9.92 14.61 4.00
CA ALA A 89 9.31 13.34 4.37
C ALA A 89 9.77 12.16 3.50
N PRO A 90 9.86 12.26 2.16
CA PRO A 90 10.35 11.15 1.33
C PRO A 90 11.75 10.67 1.72
N SER A 91 12.67 11.60 1.99
CA SER A 91 14.05 11.32 2.41
C SER A 91 14.10 10.69 3.79
N ILE A 92 13.36 11.27 4.75
CA ILE A 92 13.24 10.74 6.11
C ILE A 92 12.67 9.32 6.09
N LEU A 93 11.58 9.09 5.36
CA LEU A 93 10.92 7.80 5.28
C LEU A 93 11.79 6.76 4.53
N ALA A 94 12.51 7.15 3.50
CA ALA A 94 13.49 6.28 2.84
C ALA A 94 14.59 5.83 3.83
N ARG A 95 15.16 6.76 4.61
CA ARG A 95 16.14 6.45 5.66
C ARG A 95 15.54 5.56 6.76
N THR A 96 14.31 5.81 7.17
CA THR A 96 13.55 5.01 8.13
C THR A 96 13.34 3.58 7.63
N SER A 97 12.93 3.42 6.37
CA SER A 97 12.78 2.10 5.76
C SER A 97 14.10 1.33 5.72
N GLU A 98 15.22 2.03 5.57
CA GLU A 98 16.54 1.42 5.60
C GLU A 98 16.93 0.96 7.01
N TYR A 99 16.55 1.72 8.04
CA TYR A 99 16.75 1.30 9.43
C TYR A 99 16.04 -0.04 9.73
N GLY A 100 14.82 -0.21 9.20
CA GLY A 100 14.11 -1.51 9.24
C GLY A 100 14.77 -2.58 8.37
N ASN A 101 15.13 -2.25 7.13
CA ASN A 101 15.79 -3.16 6.20
C ASN A 101 17.10 -3.73 6.74
N ASN A 102 17.87 -2.93 7.48
CA ASN A 102 19.12 -3.38 8.09
C ASN A 102 18.89 -4.51 9.11
N ARG A 103 17.67 -4.69 9.64
CA ARG A 103 17.34 -5.81 10.53
C ARG A 103 17.22 -7.14 9.79
N ILE A 104 16.93 -7.09 8.49
CA ILE A 104 16.95 -8.24 7.58
C ILE A 104 18.40 -8.51 7.17
N VAL A 105 19.13 -7.47 6.75
CA VAL A 105 20.54 -7.60 6.31
C VAL A 105 21.42 -8.19 7.41
N LEU A 106 21.21 -7.76 8.65
CA LEU A 106 21.93 -8.28 9.81
C LEU A 106 21.39 -9.63 10.32
N GLY A 107 20.37 -10.23 9.70
CA GLY A 107 19.84 -11.55 10.09
C GLY A 107 19.04 -11.59 11.40
N PHE A 108 18.64 -10.44 11.96
CA PHE A 108 17.89 -10.37 13.22
C PHE A 108 16.38 -10.55 13.07
N HIS A 109 15.86 -10.27 11.88
CA HIS A 109 14.43 -10.26 11.58
C HIS A 109 14.15 -10.74 10.16
N TYR A 110 13.04 -11.47 10.01
CA TYR A 110 12.47 -11.79 8.72
C TYR A 110 11.77 -10.56 8.13
N PRO A 111 11.58 -10.48 6.79
CA PRO A 111 10.89 -9.35 6.17
C PRO A 111 9.49 -9.07 6.74
N LEU A 112 8.70 -10.11 7.04
CA LEU A 112 7.38 -9.95 7.67
C LEU A 112 7.45 -9.30 9.07
N ASP A 113 8.53 -9.53 9.85
CA ASP A 113 8.70 -8.85 11.15
C ASP A 113 8.90 -7.34 10.97
N VAL A 114 9.66 -6.96 9.94
CA VAL A 114 9.94 -5.56 9.62
C VAL A 114 8.68 -4.89 9.08
N MET A 115 7.93 -5.57 8.22
CA MET A 115 6.62 -5.09 7.76
C MET A 115 5.65 -4.88 8.94
N GLY A 116 5.54 -5.85 9.85
CA GLY A 116 4.73 -5.72 11.06
C GLY A 116 5.19 -4.60 11.99
N GLY A 117 6.51 -4.42 12.15
CA GLY A 117 7.08 -3.33 12.93
C GLY A 117 6.77 -1.95 12.35
N ARG A 118 6.88 -1.79 11.01
CA ARG A 118 6.45 -0.58 10.30
C ARG A 118 4.99 -0.27 10.55
N ILE A 119 4.12 -1.26 10.30
CA ILE A 119 2.66 -1.13 10.44
C ILE A 119 2.32 -0.63 11.85
N ALA A 120 2.84 -1.28 12.88
CA ALA A 120 2.57 -0.91 14.26
C ALA A 120 3.12 0.49 14.61
N GLY A 121 4.35 0.81 14.17
CA GLY A 121 4.95 2.12 14.43
C GLY A 121 4.16 3.28 13.81
N GLN A 122 3.75 3.12 12.54
CA GLN A 122 2.95 4.14 11.84
C GLN A 122 1.53 4.26 12.41
N ALA A 123 0.90 3.13 12.73
CA ALA A 123 -0.43 3.12 13.35
C ALA A 123 -0.42 3.84 14.70
N THR A 124 0.61 3.63 15.54
CA THR A 124 0.75 4.35 16.81
C THR A 124 0.83 5.86 16.60
N VAL A 125 1.66 6.32 15.66
CA VAL A 125 1.83 7.75 15.40
C VAL A 125 0.54 8.37 14.86
N ALA A 126 -0.13 7.69 13.93
CA ALA A 126 -1.41 8.13 13.39
C ALA A 126 -2.49 8.24 14.47
N HIS A 127 -2.57 7.24 15.36
CA HIS A 127 -3.50 7.25 16.48
C HIS A 127 -3.28 8.45 17.40
N ARG A 128 -2.02 8.85 17.62
CA ARG A 128 -1.70 10.09 18.35
C ARG A 128 -2.11 11.32 17.56
N TRP A 129 -1.88 11.40 16.26
CA TRP A 129 -2.31 12.56 15.47
C TRP A 129 -3.82 12.70 15.33
N ALA A 130 -4.57 11.60 15.48
CA ALA A 130 -6.02 11.64 15.53
C ALA A 130 -6.57 12.17 16.87
N ASP A 131 -5.78 12.16 17.95
CA ASP A 131 -6.13 12.79 19.23
C ASP A 131 -5.96 14.32 19.13
N PRO A 132 -7.02 15.13 19.39
CA PRO A 132 -6.97 16.59 19.28
C PRO A 132 -5.87 17.26 20.11
N ASP A 133 -5.54 16.73 21.30
CA ASP A 133 -4.50 17.30 22.16
C ASP A 133 -3.11 17.08 21.59
N PHE A 134 -2.88 15.90 21.00
CA PHE A 134 -1.65 15.57 20.29
C PHE A 134 -1.55 16.28 18.95
N ALA A 135 -2.65 16.45 18.20
CA ALA A 135 -2.66 17.23 16.95
C ALA A 135 -2.22 18.68 17.17
N LYS A 136 -2.67 19.29 18.27
CA LYS A 136 -2.20 20.61 18.70
C LYS A 136 -0.71 20.62 19.02
N LEU A 137 -0.22 19.61 19.75
CA LEU A 137 1.21 19.49 20.08
C LEU A 137 2.06 19.24 18.82
N LEU A 138 1.58 18.44 17.87
CA LEU A 138 2.20 18.22 16.56
C LEU A 138 2.38 19.55 15.82
N THR A 139 1.31 20.33 15.70
CA THR A 139 1.35 21.64 15.00
C THR A 139 2.36 22.59 15.67
N GLN A 140 2.39 22.62 17.01
CA GLN A 140 3.38 23.41 17.75
C GLN A 140 4.81 22.90 17.54
N ALA A 141 5.01 21.58 17.53
CA ALA A 141 6.33 20.98 17.35
C ALA A 141 6.84 21.11 15.91
N HIS A 142 5.95 21.08 14.92
CA HIS A 142 6.26 21.32 13.51
C HIS A 142 6.81 22.73 13.34
N GLY A 143 6.05 23.76 13.74
CA GLY A 143 6.53 25.14 13.69
C GLY A 143 7.78 25.38 14.53
N GLU A 144 7.93 24.73 15.70
CA GLU A 144 9.17 24.80 16.50
C GLU A 144 10.38 24.24 15.74
N MET A 145 10.23 23.07 15.12
CA MET A 145 11.30 22.42 14.36
C MET A 145 11.72 23.26 13.15
N GLU A 146 10.75 23.71 12.35
CA GLU A 146 11.00 24.56 11.18
C GLU A 146 11.75 25.84 11.56
N ASN A 147 11.25 26.57 12.56
CA ASN A 147 11.88 27.82 13.00
C ASN A 147 13.32 27.61 13.47
N VAL A 148 13.59 26.51 14.17
CA VAL A 148 14.94 26.20 14.65
C VAL A 148 15.89 25.84 13.50
N LEU A 149 15.40 25.09 12.51
CA LEU A 149 16.17 24.72 11.34
C LEU A 149 16.43 25.94 10.45
N LEU A 150 15.39 26.68 10.06
CA LEU A 150 15.51 27.87 9.21
C LEU A 150 16.43 28.93 9.80
N ALA A 151 16.32 29.23 11.10
CA ALA A 151 17.23 30.17 11.75
C ALA A 151 18.70 29.72 11.71
N GLN A 152 18.96 28.41 11.69
CA GLN A 152 20.30 27.86 11.51
C GLN A 152 20.72 27.92 10.04
N CYS A 153 19.82 27.62 9.09
CA CYS A 153 20.06 27.70 7.65
C CYS A 153 20.46 29.11 7.22
N GLU A 154 19.72 30.12 7.66
CA GLU A 154 20.00 31.53 7.39
C GLU A 154 21.35 31.95 7.95
N LYS A 155 21.64 31.55 9.21
CA LYS A 155 22.90 31.86 9.88
C LYS A 155 24.12 31.29 9.15
N GLU A 156 24.01 30.09 8.60
CA GLU A 156 25.08 29.44 7.85
C GLU A 156 25.12 29.85 6.37
N GLY A 157 24.17 30.68 5.92
CA GLY A 157 24.12 31.20 4.54
C GLY A 157 23.53 30.25 3.51
N TYR A 158 22.74 29.25 3.92
CA TYR A 158 22.10 28.28 3.01
C TYR A 158 20.75 28.76 2.44
N GLY A 159 20.19 29.86 2.96
CA GLY A 159 18.91 30.43 2.53
C GLY A 159 17.84 30.40 3.63
N ASP A 160 16.62 30.76 3.26
CA ASP A 160 15.46 31.01 4.14
C ASP A 160 14.33 29.97 3.95
N THR A 161 14.58 28.90 3.21
CA THR A 161 13.63 27.78 3.05
C THR A 161 14.30 26.45 3.38
N LEU A 162 13.52 25.47 3.84
CA LEU A 162 14.04 24.12 4.12
C LEU A 162 14.55 23.44 2.84
N ALA A 163 13.90 23.67 1.70
CA ALA A 163 14.35 23.17 0.41
C ALA A 163 15.73 23.73 -0.01
N ALA A 164 16.01 25.00 0.28
CA ALA A 164 17.36 25.56 0.05
C ALA A 164 18.40 25.00 1.04
N CYS A 165 17.95 24.56 2.23
CA CYS A 165 18.81 24.12 3.32
C CYS A 165 19.06 22.60 3.38
N GLU A 166 18.28 21.79 2.67
CA GLU A 166 18.31 20.32 2.81
C GLU A 166 19.65 19.67 2.42
N GLY A 167 20.50 20.40 1.69
CA GLY A 167 21.82 19.94 1.27
C GLY A 167 21.73 18.72 0.35
N ASP A 168 22.71 17.82 0.48
CA ASP A 168 22.67 16.57 -0.27
C ASP A 168 21.57 15.65 0.27
N SER A 169 20.68 15.26 -0.64
CA SER A 169 19.62 14.29 -0.36
C SER A 169 20.19 12.97 0.18
N TYR A 170 19.40 12.26 0.99
CA TYR A 170 19.79 10.97 1.55
C TYR A 170 20.22 9.99 0.44
N ALA A 171 21.47 9.50 0.55
CA ALA A 171 22.12 8.64 -0.44
C ALA A 171 22.22 9.24 -1.86
N GLY A 172 22.11 10.56 -2.01
CA GLY A 172 22.13 11.26 -3.29
C GLY A 172 20.94 10.95 -4.20
N LEU A 173 19.83 10.45 -3.63
CA LEU A 173 18.66 10.02 -4.38
C LEU A 173 17.66 11.17 -4.58
N SER A 174 16.98 11.20 -5.71
CA SER A 174 15.82 12.08 -5.93
C SER A 174 14.61 11.66 -5.09
N THR A 175 13.65 12.57 -4.92
CA THR A 175 12.36 12.29 -4.27
C THR A 175 11.65 11.06 -4.87
N ALA A 176 11.64 10.94 -6.20
CA ALA A 176 11.05 9.78 -6.87
C ALA A 176 11.76 8.47 -6.51
N GLN A 177 13.09 8.49 -6.42
CA GLN A 177 13.90 7.33 -6.01
C GLN A 177 13.72 6.99 -4.52
N HIS A 178 13.52 7.97 -3.65
CA HIS A 178 13.16 7.73 -2.25
C HIS A 178 11.81 7.05 -2.12
N VAL A 179 10.80 7.55 -2.83
CA VAL A 179 9.45 6.95 -2.82
C VAL A 179 9.49 5.55 -3.39
N ASP A 180 10.21 5.30 -4.49
CA ASP A 180 10.41 3.97 -5.06
C ASP A 180 11.12 3.01 -4.09
N LEU A 181 12.21 3.46 -3.44
CA LEU A 181 12.92 2.67 -2.43
C LEU A 181 12.02 2.31 -1.24
N TYR A 182 11.25 3.28 -0.75
CA TYR A 182 10.29 3.07 0.33
C TYR A 182 9.19 2.08 -0.09
N THR A 183 8.62 2.27 -1.29
CA THR A 183 7.55 1.44 -1.85
C THR A 183 7.96 -0.03 -1.96
N ARG A 184 9.16 -0.32 -2.50
CA ARG A 184 9.69 -1.69 -2.58
C ARG A 184 9.86 -2.39 -1.23
N ARG A 185 9.96 -1.63 -0.14
CA ARG A 185 10.12 -2.15 1.23
C ARG A 185 8.80 -2.24 1.99
N LEU A 186 7.67 -1.88 1.36
CA LEU A 186 6.36 -2.05 1.97
C LEU A 186 5.97 -3.53 2.07
N ASP A 187 6.32 -4.31 1.06
CA ASP A 187 6.02 -5.75 0.93
C ASP A 187 7.24 -6.64 0.65
N TYR A 188 8.43 -6.05 0.44
CA TYR A 188 9.66 -6.78 0.12
C TYR A 188 9.55 -7.71 -1.11
N GLY A 189 8.62 -7.44 -2.03
CA GLY A 189 8.40 -8.25 -3.22
C GLY A 189 7.80 -9.63 -2.93
N PHE A 190 7.16 -9.84 -1.78
CA PHE A 190 6.41 -11.06 -1.53
C PHE A 190 5.34 -11.28 -2.60
N SER A 191 5.12 -12.55 -2.95
CA SER A 191 3.97 -12.94 -3.77
C SER A 191 2.67 -12.56 -3.08
N ARG A 192 1.71 -12.06 -3.85
CA ARG A 192 0.35 -11.82 -3.35
C ARG A 192 -0.27 -13.13 -2.86
N VAL A 193 -0.93 -13.05 -1.71
CA VAL A 193 -1.73 -14.12 -1.11
C VAL A 193 -3.24 -13.82 -1.17
N GLY A 194 -3.61 -12.56 -1.42
CA GLY A 194 -4.98 -12.10 -1.63
C GLY A 194 -5.25 -11.62 -3.06
N LYS A 195 -6.48 -11.16 -3.29
CA LYS A 195 -6.89 -10.58 -4.59
C LYS A 195 -6.30 -9.18 -4.75
N SER A 196 -5.83 -8.86 -5.96
CA SER A 196 -5.45 -7.51 -6.39
C SER A 196 -6.68 -6.67 -6.77
N GLY A 197 -6.49 -5.36 -6.93
CA GLY A 197 -7.50 -4.42 -7.44
C GLY A 197 -8.64 -4.16 -6.47
N GLN A 198 -8.48 -4.45 -5.17
CA GLN A 198 -9.48 -4.15 -4.16
C GLN A 198 -9.22 -2.76 -3.57
N PRO A 199 -10.25 -1.90 -3.46
CA PRO A 199 -10.09 -0.55 -2.91
C PRO A 199 -9.51 -0.61 -1.51
N LEU A 200 -8.69 0.39 -1.15
CA LEU A 200 -8.18 0.50 0.21
C LEU A 200 -9.34 0.80 1.16
N ARG A 201 -9.53 -0.06 2.17
CA ARG A 201 -10.27 0.35 3.36
C ARG A 201 -9.30 1.10 4.27
N THR A 202 -9.33 2.42 4.18
CA THR A 202 -8.38 3.28 4.90
C THR A 202 -8.59 3.19 6.41
N PRO A 203 -7.54 2.93 7.21
CA PRO A 203 -7.65 2.99 8.67
C PRO A 203 -8.14 4.38 9.14
N SER A 204 -9.06 4.42 10.10
CA SER A 204 -9.77 5.65 10.52
C SER A 204 -8.84 6.81 10.88
N ASP A 205 -7.70 6.48 11.47
CA ASP A 205 -6.77 7.46 12.03
C ASP A 205 -5.66 7.83 11.03
N ALA A 206 -5.54 7.13 9.90
CA ALA A 206 -4.42 7.28 8.96
C ALA A 206 -4.35 8.67 8.33
N ALA A 207 -5.49 9.29 8.04
CA ALA A 207 -5.56 10.64 7.49
C ALA A 207 -4.90 11.70 8.39
N ALA A 208 -4.73 11.42 9.69
CA ALA A 208 -4.04 12.30 10.62
C ALA A 208 -2.53 12.40 10.36
N LEU A 209 -1.92 11.40 9.71
CA LEU A 209 -0.52 11.45 9.28
C LEU A 209 -0.25 12.57 8.26
N LEU A 210 -1.28 13.06 7.59
CA LEU A 210 -1.17 14.07 6.53
C LEU A 210 -1.52 15.48 7.00
N ILE A 211 -1.76 15.70 8.30
CA ILE A 211 -2.19 17.00 8.86
C ILE A 211 -1.22 18.13 8.50
N THR A 212 0.08 17.89 8.59
CA THR A 212 1.10 18.92 8.36
C THR A 212 1.47 19.06 6.88
N ALA A 213 1.40 17.98 6.10
CA ALA A 213 1.64 18.03 4.66
C ALA A 213 0.49 18.71 3.90
N PHE A 214 -0.75 18.56 4.38
CA PHE A 214 -1.95 19.12 3.76
C PHE A 214 -2.89 19.74 4.80
N PRO A 215 -2.46 20.84 5.45
CA PRO A 215 -3.19 21.44 6.58
C PRO A 215 -4.58 21.94 6.19
N ASP A 216 -4.74 22.44 4.95
CA ASP A 216 -5.99 23.02 4.46
C ASP A 216 -7.01 21.98 3.98
N LEU A 217 -6.61 20.71 3.86
CA LEU A 217 -7.51 19.63 3.44
C LEU A 217 -8.30 19.07 4.61
N THR A 218 -9.56 18.71 4.35
CA THR A 218 -10.39 17.96 5.31
C THR A 218 -9.87 16.54 5.51
N THR A 219 -10.27 15.88 6.61
CA THR A 219 -9.96 14.46 6.85
C THR A 219 -10.34 13.57 5.66
N ALA A 220 -11.53 13.78 5.07
CA ALA A 220 -12.00 13.00 3.92
C ALA A 220 -11.10 13.19 2.69
N GLN A 221 -10.65 14.41 2.43
CA GLN A 221 -9.73 14.71 1.33
C GLN A 221 -8.33 14.11 1.54
N ARG A 222 -7.81 14.13 2.77
CA ARG A 222 -6.56 13.43 3.10
C ARG A 222 -6.69 11.92 2.99
N THR A 223 -7.85 11.36 3.34
CA THR A 223 -8.16 9.93 3.10
C THR A 223 -8.08 9.60 1.60
N GLN A 224 -8.62 10.44 0.71
CA GLN A 224 -8.52 10.22 -0.74
C GLN A 224 -7.08 10.22 -1.27
N ILE A 225 -6.18 11.00 -0.66
CA ILE A 225 -4.74 10.95 -0.99
C ILE A 225 -4.16 9.59 -0.61
N LEU A 226 -4.46 9.09 0.60
CA LEU A 226 -3.99 7.78 1.05
C LEU A 226 -4.50 6.66 0.15
N GLU A 227 -5.75 6.72 -0.28
CA GLU A 227 -6.36 5.75 -1.20
C GLU A 227 -5.66 5.72 -2.55
N GLN A 228 -5.43 6.90 -3.15
CA GLN A 228 -4.80 7.03 -4.47
C GLN A 228 -3.29 6.74 -4.48
N THR A 229 -2.62 6.82 -3.32
CA THR A 229 -1.18 6.57 -3.20
C THR A 229 -0.84 5.21 -2.62
N ALA A 230 -1.84 4.46 -2.13
CA ALA A 230 -1.65 3.13 -1.56
C ALA A 230 -1.06 2.14 -2.57
N THR A 231 -0.38 1.11 -2.05
CA THR A 231 -0.06 -0.07 -2.86
C THR A 231 -1.34 -0.85 -3.14
N ASP A 232 -1.29 -1.66 -4.21
CA ASP A 232 -2.37 -2.56 -4.58
C ASP A 232 -2.63 -3.62 -3.47
N SER A 233 -3.81 -4.23 -3.50
CA SER A 233 -4.23 -5.22 -2.51
C SER A 233 -3.60 -6.60 -2.73
N GLY A 234 -3.67 -7.41 -1.68
CA GLY A 234 -3.34 -8.84 -1.70
C GLY A 234 -1.94 -9.20 -1.20
N SER A 235 -1.18 -8.25 -0.66
CA SER A 235 0.09 -8.54 0.01
C SER A 235 -0.09 -9.34 1.32
N PRO A 236 0.95 -10.01 1.86
CA PRO A 236 0.80 -10.97 2.95
C PRO A 236 0.17 -10.45 4.25
N LEU A 237 0.34 -9.18 4.58
CA LEU A 237 -0.24 -8.57 5.80
C LEU A 237 -1.48 -7.71 5.49
N ASP A 238 -2.06 -7.87 4.29
CA ASP A 238 -3.14 -7.03 3.79
C ASP A 238 -4.47 -7.58 4.29
N LEU A 239 -5.11 -6.82 5.16
CA LEU A 239 -6.40 -7.20 5.74
C LEU A 239 -7.60 -6.96 4.80
N THR A 240 -7.37 -6.38 3.60
CA THR A 240 -8.45 -6.05 2.65
C THR A 240 -9.27 -7.31 2.28
N GLY A 241 -8.61 -8.46 2.11
CA GLY A 241 -9.27 -9.72 1.76
C GLY A 241 -10.26 -10.23 2.83
N ASP A 242 -10.02 -9.89 4.09
CA ASP A 242 -10.88 -10.20 5.24
C ASP A 242 -11.89 -9.08 5.53
N GLY A 243 -11.97 -8.08 4.65
CA GLY A 243 -12.80 -6.88 4.81
C GLY A 243 -12.24 -5.87 5.82
N GLY A 244 -11.02 -6.07 6.34
CA GLY A 244 -10.38 -5.20 7.33
C GLY A 244 -9.76 -3.93 6.72
N ALA A 245 -9.46 -2.96 7.57
CA ALA A 245 -8.68 -1.79 7.17
C ALA A 245 -7.19 -2.14 7.10
N SER A 246 -6.46 -1.65 6.09
CA SER A 246 -5.11 -2.13 5.80
C SER A 246 -4.03 -1.08 6.00
N TRP A 247 -3.25 -1.20 7.07
CA TRP A 247 -2.05 -0.40 7.31
C TRP A 247 -0.86 -0.83 6.44
N GLU A 248 -0.83 -2.10 6.00
CA GLU A 248 0.25 -2.59 5.14
C GLU A 248 0.31 -1.75 3.86
N ARG A 249 -0.85 -1.42 3.28
CA ARG A 249 -0.97 -0.75 1.99
C ARG A 249 -0.64 0.74 2.00
N ILE A 250 -0.53 1.37 3.17
CA ILE A 250 -0.26 2.81 3.29
C ILE A 250 1.16 3.13 2.80
N ASN A 251 1.26 3.80 1.66
CA ASN A 251 2.51 4.33 1.13
C ASN A 251 2.71 5.78 1.58
N LEU A 252 3.14 5.96 2.83
CA LEU A 252 3.25 7.30 3.42
C LEU A 252 4.22 8.22 2.65
N ALA A 253 5.29 7.68 2.05
CA ALA A 253 6.24 8.49 1.28
C ALA A 253 5.59 9.08 0.03
N ALA A 254 4.80 8.29 -0.72
CA ALA A 254 4.03 8.78 -1.85
C ALA A 254 2.92 9.75 -1.40
N ALA A 255 2.20 9.42 -0.33
CA ALA A 255 1.13 10.26 0.20
C ALA A 255 1.61 11.65 0.62
N MET A 256 2.73 11.75 1.35
CA MET A 256 3.28 13.03 1.82
C MET A 256 3.89 13.89 0.72
N SER A 257 4.28 13.29 -0.41
CA SER A 257 4.83 14.01 -1.58
C SER A 257 3.83 14.12 -2.73
N ALA A 258 2.55 13.85 -2.49
CA ALA A 258 1.50 13.91 -3.49
C ALA A 258 1.24 15.36 -3.95
N HIS A 259 1.20 15.56 -5.26
CA HIS A 259 0.69 16.79 -5.87
C HIS A 259 -0.81 16.65 -6.05
N VAL A 260 -1.57 17.51 -5.38
CA VAL A 260 -3.02 17.37 -5.26
C VAL A 260 -3.79 18.52 -5.92
N VAL A 261 -4.92 18.18 -6.52
CA VAL A 261 -5.91 19.14 -7.03
C VAL A 261 -7.23 18.88 -6.31
N VAL A 262 -7.81 19.93 -5.71
CA VAL A 262 -9.18 19.89 -5.19
C VAL A 262 -10.13 20.22 -6.33
N ASN A 263 -10.99 19.27 -6.68
CA ASN A 263 -11.97 19.39 -7.75
C ASN A 263 -13.17 20.26 -7.33
N ALA A 264 -13.96 20.69 -8.31
CA ALA A 264 -15.14 21.53 -8.06
C ALA A 264 -16.21 20.86 -7.18
N ASP A 265 -16.23 19.52 -7.13
CA ASP A 265 -17.11 18.73 -6.27
C ASP A 265 -16.55 18.47 -4.86
N GLY A 266 -15.36 19.00 -4.56
CA GLY A 266 -14.66 18.84 -3.29
C GLY A 266 -13.79 17.59 -3.18
N SER A 267 -13.81 16.70 -4.17
CA SER A 267 -12.90 15.54 -4.23
C SER A 267 -11.45 15.98 -4.48
N VAL A 268 -10.49 15.13 -4.10
CA VAL A 268 -9.05 15.35 -4.35
C VAL A 268 -8.54 14.36 -5.38
N THR A 269 -7.76 14.86 -6.34
CA THR A 269 -7.02 14.05 -7.30
C THR A 269 -5.52 14.19 -7.06
N VAL A 270 -4.83 13.05 -6.94
CA VAL A 270 -3.35 12.97 -6.96
C VAL A 270 -2.89 12.94 -8.41
N THR A 271 -1.91 13.78 -8.75
CA THR A 271 -1.51 14.03 -10.15
C THR A 271 -0.13 13.50 -10.53
N ASN A 272 0.74 13.27 -9.55
CA ASN A 272 2.12 12.82 -9.76
C ASN A 272 2.34 11.32 -9.45
N TYR A 273 1.32 10.61 -8.97
CA TYR A 273 1.35 9.17 -8.75
C TYR A 273 0.16 8.50 -9.42
N SER A 274 0.40 7.30 -9.98
CA SER A 274 -0.66 6.44 -10.47
C SER A 274 -1.28 5.65 -9.32
N ASP A 275 -2.60 5.55 -9.28
CA ASP A 275 -3.30 4.65 -8.36
C ASP A 275 -2.99 3.18 -8.72
N ALA A 276 -2.23 2.51 -7.86
CA ALA A 276 -1.78 1.14 -8.07
C ALA A 276 -2.94 0.13 -8.04
N THR A 277 -3.98 0.41 -7.25
CA THR A 277 -5.18 -0.44 -7.14
C THR A 277 -5.95 -0.39 -8.45
N GLU A 278 -6.24 0.82 -8.92
CA GLU A 278 -6.96 1.06 -10.16
C GLU A 278 -6.18 0.53 -11.37
N ALA A 279 -4.85 0.67 -11.38
CA ALA A 279 -3.98 0.16 -12.43
C ALA A 279 -3.95 -1.38 -12.51
N SER A 280 -4.32 -2.09 -11.44
CA SER A 280 -4.41 -3.54 -11.35
C SER A 280 -5.79 -4.12 -11.70
N VAL A 281 -6.81 -3.28 -11.88
CA VAL A 281 -8.15 -3.76 -12.26
C VAL A 281 -8.11 -4.32 -13.68
N ALA A 282 -8.50 -5.59 -13.81
CA ALA A 282 -8.57 -6.31 -15.08
C ALA A 282 -10.02 -6.68 -15.46
N ASP A 283 -11.00 -6.08 -14.79
CA ASP A 283 -12.40 -6.40 -15.01
C ASP A 283 -12.91 -5.75 -16.30
N ALA A 284 -13.84 -6.42 -16.97
CA ALA A 284 -14.68 -5.79 -17.97
C ALA A 284 -15.84 -5.07 -17.27
N GLU A 285 -16.25 -3.92 -17.79
CA GLU A 285 -17.51 -3.25 -17.45
C GLU A 285 -18.67 -3.83 -18.25
N ALA A 286 -18.40 -4.27 -19.48
CA ALA A 286 -19.38 -4.95 -20.32
C ALA A 286 -18.70 -5.93 -21.27
N ILE A 287 -19.38 -7.02 -21.62
CA ILE A 287 -19.06 -7.88 -22.75
C ILE A 287 -20.07 -7.62 -23.86
N THR A 288 -19.60 -7.48 -25.10
CA THR A 288 -20.45 -7.31 -26.27
C THR A 288 -20.41 -8.53 -27.17
N VAL A 289 -21.56 -8.88 -27.75
CA VAL A 289 -21.77 -9.95 -28.73
C VAL A 289 -22.39 -9.32 -29.96
N GLY A 290 -21.66 -9.32 -31.08
CA GLY A 290 -22.08 -8.62 -32.29
C GLY A 290 -22.25 -7.10 -32.11
N GLY A 291 -21.53 -6.52 -31.15
CA GLY A 291 -21.62 -5.09 -30.81
C GLY A 291 -22.71 -4.74 -29.78
N VAL A 292 -23.51 -5.71 -29.32
CA VAL A 292 -24.56 -5.50 -28.30
C VAL A 292 -24.08 -6.04 -26.96
N ALA A 293 -24.21 -5.27 -25.89
CA ALA A 293 -23.85 -5.71 -24.55
C ALA A 293 -24.70 -6.89 -24.08
N ILE A 294 -24.09 -7.83 -23.34
CA ILE A 294 -24.83 -8.88 -22.63
C ILE A 294 -25.64 -8.21 -21.51
N ASP A 295 -26.96 -8.43 -21.51
CA ASP A 295 -27.82 -7.91 -20.46
C ASP A 295 -27.56 -8.61 -19.11
N GLY A 296 -27.60 -7.86 -18.02
CA GLY A 296 -27.27 -8.35 -16.68
C GLY A 296 -25.82 -8.83 -16.53
N PHE A 297 -24.88 -8.29 -17.31
CA PHE A 297 -23.46 -8.59 -17.16
C PHE A 297 -23.00 -8.31 -15.72
N ASP A 298 -22.43 -9.34 -15.09
CA ASP A 298 -21.78 -9.27 -13.79
C ASP A 298 -20.27 -9.52 -13.98
N PRO A 299 -19.39 -8.55 -13.67
CA PRO A 299 -17.96 -8.75 -13.80
C PRO A 299 -17.50 -9.98 -13.02
N ALA A 300 -18.13 -10.40 -11.91
CA ALA A 300 -17.80 -11.60 -11.14
C ALA A 300 -17.94 -12.92 -11.92
N VAL A 301 -18.83 -12.97 -12.92
CA VAL A 301 -19.12 -14.18 -13.71
C VAL A 301 -18.08 -14.34 -14.83
N SER A 302 -17.43 -15.49 -14.86
CA SER A 302 -16.37 -15.79 -15.85
C SER A 302 -16.88 -16.46 -17.13
N THR A 303 -18.12 -16.96 -17.13
CA THR A 303 -18.69 -17.70 -18.26
C THR A 303 -20.13 -17.27 -18.50
N TYR A 304 -20.41 -16.91 -19.74
CA TYR A 304 -21.73 -16.55 -20.24
C TYR A 304 -22.14 -17.50 -21.36
N VAL A 305 -23.40 -17.89 -21.39
CA VAL A 305 -23.99 -18.64 -22.52
C VAL A 305 -25.03 -17.75 -23.18
N VAL A 306 -24.93 -17.63 -24.50
CA VAL A 306 -25.81 -16.80 -25.32
C VAL A 306 -26.46 -17.67 -26.37
N ASP A 307 -27.79 -17.61 -26.47
CA ASP A 307 -28.52 -18.25 -27.54
C ASP A 307 -28.20 -17.57 -28.88
N TRP A 308 -27.92 -18.38 -29.90
CA TRP A 308 -27.55 -17.88 -31.23
C TRP A 308 -28.18 -18.72 -32.35
N PRO A 309 -28.67 -18.10 -33.44
CA PRO A 309 -29.31 -18.86 -34.52
C PRO A 309 -28.38 -19.88 -35.17
N LYS A 310 -28.84 -21.15 -35.29
CA LYS A 310 -28.07 -22.27 -35.86
C LYS A 310 -27.49 -22.00 -37.25
N ASN A 311 -28.20 -21.18 -38.04
CA ASN A 311 -27.88 -20.89 -39.43
C ASN A 311 -27.12 -19.57 -39.63
N LYS A 312 -26.73 -18.87 -38.55
CA LYS A 312 -25.94 -17.64 -38.60
C LYS A 312 -24.50 -17.90 -38.16
N LYS A 313 -23.54 -17.21 -38.80
CA LYS A 313 -22.15 -17.20 -38.33
C LYS A 313 -22.08 -16.65 -36.91
N ILE A 314 -21.26 -17.26 -36.06
CA ILE A 314 -20.99 -16.78 -34.71
C ILE A 314 -20.44 -15.35 -34.78
N PRO A 315 -21.04 -14.38 -34.06
CA PRO A 315 -20.68 -12.98 -34.15
C PRO A 315 -19.33 -12.73 -33.45
N ALA A 316 -18.69 -11.59 -33.73
CA ALA A 316 -17.55 -11.16 -32.95
C ALA A 316 -17.96 -10.89 -31.49
N VAL A 317 -17.06 -11.13 -30.55
CA VAL A 317 -17.21 -10.67 -29.17
C VAL A 317 -16.13 -9.67 -28.83
N SER A 318 -16.40 -8.79 -27.87
CA SER A 318 -15.41 -7.87 -27.30
C SER A 318 -15.78 -7.55 -25.85
N ALA A 319 -14.94 -6.78 -25.18
CA ALA A 319 -15.24 -6.22 -23.87
C ALA A 319 -14.91 -4.73 -23.81
N VAL A 320 -15.64 -4.01 -22.98
CA VAL A 320 -15.29 -2.66 -22.52
C VAL A 320 -14.55 -2.85 -21.19
N PRO A 321 -13.26 -2.50 -21.07
CA PRO A 321 -12.56 -2.59 -19.79
C PRO A 321 -13.14 -1.62 -18.76
N ALA A 322 -13.21 -2.03 -17.51
CA ALA A 322 -13.67 -1.20 -16.41
C ALA A 322 -12.70 -0.05 -16.04
N ARG A 323 -11.47 -0.09 -16.56
CA ARG A 323 -10.45 0.95 -16.38
C ARG A 323 -9.74 1.29 -17.67
N SER A 324 -9.44 2.57 -17.84
CA SER A 324 -8.61 3.06 -18.94
C SER A 324 -7.21 2.43 -18.92
N GLY A 325 -6.66 2.13 -20.09
CA GLY A 325 -5.33 1.54 -20.24
C GLY A 325 -5.29 0.00 -20.14
N ALA A 326 -6.35 -0.65 -19.66
CA ALA A 326 -6.49 -2.10 -19.74
C ALA A 326 -6.65 -2.56 -21.19
N ARG A 327 -6.05 -3.71 -21.51
CA ARG A 327 -5.96 -4.26 -22.88
C ARG A 327 -6.90 -5.45 -23.05
N VAL A 328 -7.70 -5.45 -24.11
CA VAL A 328 -8.60 -6.57 -24.44
C VAL A 328 -7.99 -7.41 -25.58
N LYS A 329 -7.88 -8.71 -25.37
CA LYS A 329 -7.51 -9.68 -26.39
C LYS A 329 -8.58 -10.75 -26.51
N VAL A 330 -9.16 -10.85 -27.70
CA VAL A 330 -10.14 -11.91 -28.03
C VAL A 330 -9.38 -13.04 -28.71
N THR A 331 -9.64 -14.27 -28.27
CA THR A 331 -9.13 -15.48 -28.91
C THR A 331 -10.32 -16.37 -29.26
N ASP A 332 -10.39 -16.76 -30.52
CA ASP A 332 -11.33 -17.79 -30.98
C ASP A 332 -10.78 -19.15 -30.52
N GLY A 333 -11.53 -19.88 -29.69
CA GLY A 333 -11.00 -21.01 -28.92
C GLY A 333 -11.98 -22.18 -28.78
N SER A 334 -11.43 -23.39 -28.93
CA SER A 334 -12.07 -24.72 -29.09
C SER A 334 -13.22 -25.06 -28.13
N SER A 335 -14.15 -25.86 -28.65
CA SER A 335 -15.40 -26.48 -28.16
C SER A 335 -15.48 -27.06 -26.74
N VAL A 336 -14.86 -26.47 -25.73
CA VAL A 336 -14.75 -27.05 -24.38
C VAL A 336 -15.48 -26.19 -23.34
N LEU A 337 -16.79 -26.05 -23.51
CA LEU A 337 -17.71 -26.06 -22.38
C LEU A 337 -18.60 -27.28 -22.58
N SER A 338 -18.36 -28.32 -21.78
CA SER A 338 -19.13 -29.57 -21.82
C SER A 338 -19.97 -29.64 -20.55
N SER A 339 -21.24 -29.24 -20.60
CA SER A 339 -22.23 -29.94 -19.80
C SER A 339 -22.52 -31.26 -20.50
N THR A 340 -22.74 -32.34 -19.75
CA THR A 340 -22.99 -33.69 -20.26
C THR A 340 -23.96 -33.69 -21.44
N GLY A 341 -23.43 -33.77 -22.68
CA GLY A 341 -24.19 -33.87 -23.93
C GLY A 341 -24.14 -32.67 -24.90
N SER A 342 -23.65 -31.48 -24.54
CA SER A 342 -23.69 -30.28 -25.41
C SER A 342 -22.29 -29.69 -25.67
N ARG A 343 -21.92 -29.47 -26.94
CA ARG A 343 -20.69 -28.74 -27.33
C ARG A 343 -21.06 -27.33 -27.76
N PHE A 344 -20.64 -26.33 -26.97
CA PHE A 344 -20.78 -24.93 -27.36
C PHE A 344 -19.60 -24.50 -28.24
N THR A 345 -19.88 -23.64 -29.23
CA THR A 345 -18.79 -22.83 -29.81
C THR A 345 -18.48 -21.73 -28.81
N THR A 346 -17.21 -21.50 -28.51
CA THR A 346 -16.80 -20.53 -27.49
C THR A 346 -15.89 -19.47 -28.06
N ARG A 347 -15.97 -18.27 -27.49
CA ARG A 347 -14.95 -17.22 -27.64
C ARG A 347 -14.45 -16.81 -26.28
N THR A 348 -13.14 -16.64 -26.16
CA THR A 348 -12.48 -16.24 -24.92
C THR A 348 -12.01 -14.81 -25.03
N ILE A 349 -12.34 -14.00 -24.02
CA ILE A 349 -11.92 -12.61 -23.90
C ILE A 349 -10.96 -12.54 -22.72
N ARG A 350 -9.74 -12.07 -22.97
CA ARG A 350 -8.76 -11.75 -21.93
C ARG A 350 -8.69 -10.25 -21.78
N VAL A 351 -8.93 -9.77 -20.57
CA VAL A 351 -8.73 -8.37 -20.19
C VAL A 351 -7.49 -8.34 -19.31
N THR A 352 -6.46 -7.62 -19.73
CA THR A 352 -5.22 -7.44 -18.99
C THR A 352 -5.20 -6.03 -18.40
N SER A 353 -4.93 -5.91 -17.09
CA SER A 353 -4.91 -4.64 -16.37
C SER A 353 -3.93 -3.63 -16.99
N ALA A 354 -4.09 -2.34 -16.68
CA ALA A 354 -3.26 -1.28 -17.24
C ALA A 354 -1.77 -1.49 -16.95
N ASN A 355 -1.44 -1.88 -15.71
CA ASN A 355 -0.06 -2.23 -15.31
C ASN A 355 0.42 -3.60 -15.81
N GLY A 356 -0.44 -4.37 -16.49
CA GLY A 356 -0.11 -5.70 -17.03
C GLY A 356 0.04 -6.82 -16.01
N SER A 357 -0.15 -6.55 -14.72
CA SER A 357 0.11 -7.52 -13.65
C SER A 357 -1.03 -8.53 -13.45
N VAL A 358 -2.25 -8.21 -13.92
CA VAL A 358 -3.43 -9.05 -13.75
C VAL A 358 -4.06 -9.30 -15.11
N THR A 359 -4.49 -10.54 -15.38
CA THR A 359 -5.30 -10.86 -16.55
C THR A 359 -6.53 -11.64 -16.13
N ARG A 360 -7.71 -11.09 -16.43
CA ARG A 360 -8.99 -11.74 -16.24
C ARG A 360 -9.46 -12.37 -17.54
N THR A 361 -10.04 -13.56 -17.43
CA THR A 361 -10.57 -14.31 -18.57
C THR A 361 -12.08 -14.45 -18.45
N TYR A 362 -12.79 -14.06 -19.50
CA TYR A 362 -14.22 -14.29 -19.69
C TYR A 362 -14.43 -15.25 -20.87
N THR A 363 -15.42 -16.11 -20.77
CA THR A 363 -15.79 -17.06 -21.83
C THR A 363 -17.24 -16.82 -22.24
N VAL A 364 -17.48 -16.68 -23.54
CA VAL A 364 -18.82 -16.61 -24.11
C VAL A 364 -19.05 -17.88 -24.92
N GLY A 365 -19.96 -18.73 -24.45
CA GLY A 365 -20.46 -19.90 -25.16
C GLY A 365 -21.70 -19.56 -25.98
N PHE A 366 -21.79 -20.10 -27.18
CA PHE A 366 -22.91 -19.90 -28.09
C PHE A 366 -23.75 -21.17 -28.15
N GLN A 367 -24.96 -21.10 -27.59
CA GLN A 367 -25.96 -22.16 -27.67
C GLN A 367 -26.75 -22.00 -28.97
N LEU A 368 -26.61 -22.96 -29.88
CA LEU A 368 -27.29 -22.86 -31.17
C LEU A 368 -28.77 -23.22 -31.05
N THR A 369 -29.65 -22.24 -31.23
CA THR A 369 -31.11 -22.40 -31.14
C THR A 369 -31.81 -21.96 -32.42
N ASP A 370 -33.08 -22.33 -32.59
CA ASP A 370 -33.91 -21.85 -33.71
C ASP A 370 -34.43 -20.43 -33.49
N ARG A 371 -34.13 -19.81 -32.34
CA ARG A 371 -34.60 -18.47 -31.93
C ARG A 371 -33.48 -17.44 -32.06
N ASP A 372 -33.84 -16.20 -32.36
CA ASP A 372 -32.93 -15.04 -32.42
C ASP A 372 -33.17 -14.16 -31.17
N ASP A 373 -33.16 -14.79 -30.01
CA ASP A 373 -33.33 -14.11 -28.73
C ASP A 373 -31.95 -13.54 -28.34
N ARG A 374 -31.75 -12.24 -28.58
CA ARG A 374 -30.54 -11.49 -28.18
C ARG A 374 -30.30 -11.68 -26.66
N PRO A 375 -29.05 -11.55 -26.16
CA PRO A 375 -28.65 -12.11 -24.87
C PRO A 375 -29.54 -11.62 -23.71
N VAL A 376 -30.30 -12.53 -23.11
CA VAL A 376 -30.93 -12.35 -21.79
C VAL A 376 -30.07 -13.13 -20.80
N GLY A 377 -29.57 -12.46 -19.75
CA GLY A 377 -28.77 -13.11 -18.71
C GLY A 377 -29.54 -14.27 -18.09
N ALA A 378 -28.93 -15.47 -18.08
CA ALA A 378 -29.52 -16.64 -17.47
C ALA A 378 -29.57 -16.45 -15.94
N LEU A 379 -30.73 -16.03 -15.42
CA LEU A 379 -31.04 -16.06 -14.00
C LEU A 379 -30.97 -17.50 -13.49
N GLY A 380 -30.08 -17.76 -12.54
CA GLY A 380 -30.08 -19.00 -11.77
C GLY A 380 -31.41 -19.17 -11.04
N THR A 381 -32.10 -20.27 -11.29
CA THR A 381 -33.22 -20.73 -10.47
C THR A 381 -32.69 -21.38 -9.18
N ARG A 382 -33.40 -21.10 -8.08
CA ARG A 382 -33.15 -21.49 -6.68
C ARG A 382 -32.76 -22.95 -6.45
#